data_AF-A0A2B7ZZA0-F1
#
_entry.id   AF-A0A2B7ZZA0-F1
#
_cell.length_a   1.000
_cell.length_b   1.000
_cell.length_c   1.000
_cell.angle_alpha   90.00
_cell.angle_beta   90.00
_cell.angle_gamma   90.00
#
_symmetry.space_group_name_H-M   'P 1'
#
loop_
_entity.id
_entity.type
_entity.pdbx_description
1 polymer ?
#
loop_
_entity_poly.entity_id
_entity_poly.type
_entity_poly.pdbx_seq_one_letter_code
_entity_poly.pdbx_strand_id
1 'polypeptide(L)'
;MATKEQIKNTGVAFTPKELSVFLAEKIASYLPPSRQKALDPACGEGELLAAMGDVLSDSAIDFSLTGYDANEQYLSAAQERILRFGAENTALVHEDFLEAIDVSSRPNGLAWSQEHNKSFVNNSFDVVIANPPYVRTQILGTEQAQALARKFNLKGRVDLYHPFLIAMTESLKEGGVLGVITSNRYLSTQGGKSIREFLSENYEILELIDLGDT
;
A
#
# COMPACT_ATOMS: atom_id res chain seq x y z
N MET A 1 -21.50 8.60 -7.51
CA MET A 1 -21.14 8.62 -6.08
C MET A 1 -21.65 7.34 -5.45
N ALA A 2 -20.77 6.46 -4.99
CA ALA A 2 -21.17 5.26 -4.26
C ALA A 2 -21.82 5.66 -2.92
N THR A 3 -22.93 5.03 -2.54
CA THR A 3 -23.62 5.33 -1.28
C THR A 3 -22.82 4.82 -0.08
N LYS A 4 -22.97 5.46 1.10
CA LYS A 4 -22.34 5.02 2.36
C LYS A 4 -22.65 3.55 2.72
N GLU A 5 -23.74 2.99 2.19
CA GLU A 5 -24.09 1.56 2.31
C GLU A 5 -23.25 0.64 1.43
N GLN A 6 -22.85 1.06 0.22
CA GLN A 6 -21.95 0.28 -0.64
C GLN A 6 -20.56 0.16 -0.01
N ILE A 7 -20.04 1.23 0.60
CA ILE A 7 -18.77 1.26 1.35
C ILE A 7 -18.80 0.29 2.55
N LYS A 8 -19.94 0.19 3.25
CA LYS A 8 -20.11 -0.70 4.41
C LYS A 8 -20.15 -2.18 4.06
N ASN A 9 -20.61 -2.54 2.86
CA ASN A 9 -20.80 -3.94 2.47
C ASN A 9 -19.66 -4.50 1.62
N THR A 10 -18.88 -3.65 0.92
CA THR A 10 -17.69 -4.10 0.15
C THR A 10 -16.38 -3.88 0.89
N GLY A 11 -16.35 -3.00 1.90
CA GLY A 11 -15.11 -2.64 2.61
C GLY A 11 -14.15 -1.79 1.78
N VAL A 12 -14.56 -1.35 0.58
CA VAL A 12 -13.76 -0.53 -0.33
C VAL A 12 -13.88 0.94 0.11
N ALA A 13 -12.77 1.53 0.53
CA ALA A 13 -12.67 2.95 0.85
C ALA A 13 -11.96 3.68 -0.29
N PHE A 14 -12.70 4.48 -1.06
CA PHE A 14 -12.10 5.36 -2.06
C PHE A 14 -11.46 6.57 -1.39
N THR A 15 -10.23 6.89 -1.79
CA THR A 15 -9.51 8.06 -1.27
C THR A 15 -10.05 9.33 -1.93
N PRO A 16 -10.47 10.36 -1.16
CA PRO A 16 -10.79 11.67 -1.72
C PRO A 16 -9.61 12.27 -2.49
N LYS A 17 -9.89 13.00 -3.56
CA LYS A 17 -8.86 13.59 -4.41
C LYS A 17 -7.95 14.54 -3.63
N GLU A 18 -8.52 15.39 -2.80
CA GLU A 18 -7.78 16.38 -2.01
C GLU A 18 -6.80 15.70 -1.04
N LEU A 19 -7.23 14.59 -0.42
CA LEU A 19 -6.36 13.80 0.46
C LEU A 19 -5.25 13.09 -0.33
N SER A 20 -5.56 12.62 -1.54
CA SER A 20 -4.59 11.97 -2.41
C SER A 20 -3.48 12.93 -2.85
N VAL A 21 -3.85 14.15 -3.28
CA VAL A 21 -2.91 15.21 -3.64
C VAL A 21 -2.08 15.63 -2.43
N PHE A 22 -2.72 15.86 -1.29
CA PHE A 22 -2.03 16.22 -0.05
C PHE A 22 -0.97 15.19 0.35
N LEU A 23 -1.30 13.90 0.31
CA LEU A 23 -0.35 12.83 0.63
C LEU A 23 0.81 12.79 -0.39
N ALA A 24 0.51 12.93 -1.67
CA ALA A 24 1.52 12.95 -2.73
C ALA A 24 2.50 14.13 -2.55
N GLU A 25 2.00 15.35 -2.27
CA GLU A 25 2.83 16.53 -2.01
C GLU A 25 3.76 16.32 -0.81
N LYS A 26 3.24 15.72 0.26
CA LYS A 26 4.03 15.38 1.46
C LYS A 26 5.15 14.40 1.14
N ILE A 27 4.83 13.29 0.45
CA ILE A 27 5.83 12.33 0.01
C ILE A 27 6.90 13.02 -0.84
N ALA A 28 6.50 13.78 -1.86
CA ALA A 28 7.41 14.43 -2.80
C ALA A 28 8.40 15.39 -2.12
N SER A 29 8.00 16.04 -1.01
CA SER A 29 8.89 16.91 -0.24
C SER A 29 10.10 16.20 0.39
N TYR A 30 10.06 14.87 0.50
CA TYR A 30 11.14 14.03 1.00
C TYR A 30 11.93 13.31 -0.09
N LEU A 31 11.55 13.44 -1.36
CA LEU A 31 12.19 12.71 -2.45
C LEU A 31 13.42 13.45 -3.00
N PRO A 32 14.50 12.72 -3.33
CA PRO A 32 15.61 13.30 -4.06
C PRO A 32 15.20 13.62 -5.52
N PRO A 33 15.90 14.56 -6.19
CA PRO A 33 15.66 14.90 -7.59
C PRO A 33 16.26 13.85 -8.55
N SER A 34 15.89 12.59 -8.34
CA SER A 34 16.26 11.43 -9.17
C SER A 34 15.01 10.69 -9.61
N ARG A 35 15.14 9.77 -10.58
CA ARG A 35 14.00 8.96 -11.03
C ARG A 35 13.35 8.21 -9.86
N GLN A 36 12.02 8.28 -9.76
CA GLN A 36 11.23 7.64 -8.70
C GLN A 36 10.35 6.52 -9.24
N LYS A 37 10.42 5.34 -8.64
CA LYS A 37 9.45 4.25 -8.87
C LYS A 37 8.40 4.27 -7.77
N ALA A 38 7.19 4.67 -8.11
CA ALA A 38 6.07 4.76 -7.17
C ALA A 38 5.11 3.56 -7.31
N LEU A 39 4.68 3.04 -6.17
CA LEU A 39 3.77 1.90 -6.05
C LEU A 39 2.51 2.29 -5.27
N ASP A 40 1.36 1.82 -5.74
CA ASP A 40 0.15 1.67 -4.96
C ASP A 40 -0.26 0.19 -4.94
N PRO A 41 -0.19 -0.50 -3.78
CA PRO A 41 -0.40 -1.95 -3.68
C PRO A 41 -1.88 -2.37 -3.69
N ALA A 42 -2.81 -1.44 -3.61
CA ALA A 42 -4.26 -1.68 -3.65
C ALA A 42 -4.94 -0.47 -4.30
N CYS A 43 -4.63 -0.26 -5.58
CA CYS A 43 -4.76 1.05 -6.20
C CYS A 43 -6.20 1.48 -6.50
N GLY A 44 -7.17 0.57 -6.45
CA GLY A 44 -8.54 0.85 -6.82
C GLY A 44 -8.60 1.51 -8.19
N GLU A 45 -9.34 2.61 -8.30
CA GLU A 45 -9.48 3.40 -9.53
C GLU A 45 -8.28 4.33 -9.82
N GLY A 46 -7.15 4.16 -9.11
CA GLY A 46 -5.88 4.83 -9.39
C GLY A 46 -5.78 6.29 -8.92
N GLU A 47 -6.61 6.75 -7.98
CA GLU A 47 -6.60 8.15 -7.53
C GLU A 47 -5.26 8.56 -6.89
N LEU A 48 -4.69 7.72 -6.02
CA LEU A 48 -3.38 7.98 -5.40
C LEU A 48 -2.24 7.95 -6.43
N LEU A 49 -2.25 6.99 -7.34
CA LEU A 49 -1.28 6.94 -8.46
C LEU A 49 -1.36 8.20 -9.32
N ALA A 50 -2.57 8.67 -9.63
CA ALA A 50 -2.76 9.86 -10.42
C ALA A 50 -2.26 11.12 -9.72
N ALA A 51 -2.59 11.27 -8.43
CA ALA A 51 -2.07 12.36 -7.61
C ALA A 51 -0.54 12.34 -7.53
N MET A 52 0.06 11.16 -7.37
CA MET A 52 1.51 11.04 -7.33
C MET A 52 2.16 11.39 -8.67
N GLY A 53 1.60 10.90 -9.78
CA GLY A 53 2.07 11.24 -11.13
C GLY A 53 2.01 12.74 -11.42
N ASP A 54 0.92 13.41 -11.02
CA ASP A 54 0.79 14.86 -11.18
C ASP A 54 1.88 15.60 -10.40
N VAL A 55 2.06 15.29 -9.11
CA VAL A 55 3.05 15.96 -8.25
C VAL A 55 4.48 15.73 -8.72
N LEU A 56 4.83 14.51 -9.15
CA LEU A 56 6.17 14.20 -9.67
C LEU A 56 6.43 14.92 -10.99
N SER A 57 5.43 14.95 -11.88
CA SER A 57 5.50 15.69 -13.14
C SER A 57 5.69 17.19 -12.92
N ASP A 58 4.91 17.80 -12.03
CA ASP A 58 4.99 19.22 -11.69
C ASP A 58 6.32 19.59 -11.03
N SER A 59 6.93 18.64 -10.32
CA SER A 59 8.26 18.77 -9.72
C SER A 59 9.41 18.49 -10.68
N ALA A 60 9.12 18.20 -11.97
CA ALA A 60 10.09 17.80 -12.98
C ALA A 60 10.96 16.58 -12.56
N ILE A 61 10.38 15.68 -11.77
CA ILE A 61 11.00 14.43 -11.35
C ILE A 61 10.61 13.35 -12.35
N ASP A 62 11.59 12.60 -12.87
CA ASP A 62 11.32 11.45 -13.73
C ASP A 62 10.69 10.29 -12.93
N PHE A 63 9.73 9.55 -13.49
CA PHE A 63 9.02 8.55 -12.70
C PHE A 63 8.45 7.36 -13.49
N SER A 64 8.08 6.31 -12.74
CA SER A 64 7.13 5.29 -13.19
C SER A 64 6.15 4.95 -12.07
N LEU A 65 4.91 4.68 -12.44
CA LEU A 65 3.80 4.31 -11.56
C LEU A 65 3.48 2.83 -11.73
N THR A 66 3.31 2.12 -10.62
CA THR A 66 2.85 0.73 -10.60
C THR A 66 1.67 0.58 -9.66
N GLY A 67 0.56 0.03 -10.15
CA GLY A 67 -0.63 -0.26 -9.36
C GLY A 67 -0.93 -1.75 -9.31
N TYR A 68 -1.25 -2.26 -8.13
CA TYR A 68 -1.83 -3.60 -7.96
C TYR A 68 -3.26 -3.48 -7.49
N ASP A 69 -4.15 -4.32 -8.03
CA ASP A 69 -5.49 -4.51 -7.47
C ASP A 69 -6.02 -5.89 -7.85
N ALA A 70 -6.76 -6.54 -6.94
CA ALA A 70 -7.39 -7.82 -7.21
C ALA A 70 -8.66 -7.69 -8.09
N ASN A 71 -9.18 -6.48 -8.27
CA ASN A 71 -10.38 -6.19 -9.06
C ASN A 71 -10.03 -5.57 -10.43
N GLU A 72 -10.24 -6.35 -11.48
CA GLU A 72 -10.01 -5.95 -12.88
C GLU A 72 -10.79 -4.69 -13.31
N GLN A 73 -12.00 -4.48 -12.75
CA GLN A 73 -12.82 -3.31 -13.09
C GLN A 73 -12.18 -2.02 -12.56
N TYR A 74 -11.58 -2.08 -11.37
CA TYR A 74 -10.83 -0.97 -10.80
C TYR A 74 -9.59 -0.66 -11.61
N LEU A 75 -8.85 -1.68 -12.05
CA LEU A 75 -7.69 -1.50 -12.91
C LEU A 75 -8.06 -0.89 -14.27
N SER A 76 -9.21 -1.23 -14.84
CA SER A 76 -9.67 -0.60 -16.08
C SER A 76 -9.86 0.91 -15.91
N ALA A 77 -10.50 1.34 -14.82
CA ALA A 77 -10.66 2.76 -14.50
C ALA A 77 -9.33 3.44 -14.15
N ALA A 78 -8.44 2.76 -13.42
CA ALA A 78 -7.11 3.24 -13.10
C ALA A 78 -6.29 3.47 -14.38
N GLN A 79 -6.37 2.56 -15.35
CA GLN A 79 -5.66 2.68 -16.62
C GLN A 79 -6.07 3.93 -17.39
N GLU A 80 -7.37 4.19 -17.50
CA GLU A 80 -7.89 5.41 -18.14
C GLU A 80 -7.36 6.68 -17.46
N ARG A 81 -7.22 6.64 -16.13
CA ARG A 81 -6.77 7.77 -15.33
C ARG A 81 -5.27 8.06 -15.47
N ILE A 82 -4.43 7.02 -15.45
CA ILE A 82 -2.97 7.18 -15.39
C ILE A 82 -2.28 7.14 -16.77
N LEU A 83 -2.96 6.67 -17.83
CA LEU A 83 -2.36 6.58 -19.18
C LEU A 83 -1.78 7.91 -19.70
N ARG A 84 -2.30 9.04 -19.20
CA ARG A 84 -1.78 10.38 -19.51
C ARG A 84 -0.30 10.60 -19.16
N PHE A 85 0.28 9.76 -18.32
CA PHE A 85 1.71 9.82 -17.96
C PHE A 85 2.63 8.99 -18.89
N GLY A 86 2.05 8.36 -19.92
CA GLY A 86 2.77 7.51 -20.88
C GLY A 86 2.69 6.03 -20.51
N ALA A 87 2.36 5.19 -21.48
CA ALA A 87 2.19 3.74 -21.28
C ALA A 87 3.49 3.06 -20.82
N GLU A 88 4.64 3.61 -21.19
CA GLU A 88 5.97 3.18 -20.77
C GLU A 88 6.28 3.50 -19.30
N ASN A 89 5.57 4.47 -18.71
CA ASN A 89 5.75 4.89 -17.32
C ASN A 89 4.69 4.30 -16.39
N THR A 90 3.70 3.58 -16.90
CA THR A 90 2.60 3.05 -16.11
C THR A 90 2.50 1.53 -16.24
N ALA A 91 2.40 0.83 -15.12
CA ALA A 91 2.12 -0.60 -15.06
C ALA A 91 0.95 -0.86 -14.11
N LEU A 92 -0.01 -1.67 -14.54
CA LEU A 92 -1.09 -2.15 -13.69
C LEU A 92 -1.07 -3.67 -13.67
N VAL A 93 -1.20 -4.25 -12.48
CA VAL A 93 -1.09 -5.69 -12.25
C VAL A 93 -2.35 -6.21 -11.59
N HIS A 94 -3.03 -7.14 -12.27
CA HIS A 94 -4.25 -7.80 -11.78
C HIS A 94 -3.91 -9.00 -10.90
N GLU A 95 -3.45 -8.73 -9.69
CA GLU A 95 -3.06 -9.75 -8.72
C GLU A 95 -3.33 -9.27 -7.28
N ASP A 96 -3.43 -10.20 -6.32
CA ASP A 96 -3.33 -9.85 -4.91
C ASP A 96 -1.87 -9.49 -4.59
N PHE A 97 -1.63 -8.21 -4.25
CA PHE A 97 -0.30 -7.73 -3.91
C PHE A 97 0.37 -8.52 -2.77
N LEU A 98 -0.41 -9.05 -1.83
CA LEU A 98 0.14 -9.86 -0.74
C LEU A 98 0.75 -11.16 -1.26
N GLU A 99 0.29 -11.68 -2.41
CA GLU A 99 0.87 -12.86 -3.07
C GLU A 99 2.12 -12.53 -3.89
N ALA A 100 2.24 -11.29 -4.36
CA ALA A 100 3.41 -10.83 -5.11
C ALA A 100 4.65 -10.61 -4.25
N ILE A 101 4.53 -10.52 -2.92
CA ILE A 101 5.65 -10.27 -2.00
C ILE A 101 6.21 -11.56 -1.39
N ASP A 102 7.54 -11.68 -1.45
CA ASP A 102 8.28 -12.69 -0.69
C ASP A 102 8.64 -12.13 0.70
N VAL A 103 8.24 -12.84 1.77
CA VAL A 103 8.53 -12.49 3.17
C VAL A 103 9.44 -13.52 3.86
N SER A 104 9.96 -14.49 3.10
CA SER A 104 10.76 -15.60 3.62
C SER A 104 12.13 -15.18 4.18
N SER A 105 12.63 -14.01 3.78
CA SER A 105 13.90 -13.42 4.23
C SER A 105 13.83 -12.82 5.64
N ARG A 106 12.64 -12.60 6.21
CA ARG A 106 12.50 -12.03 7.56
C ARG A 106 12.92 -13.03 8.64
N PRO A 107 13.62 -12.61 9.71
CA PRO A 107 14.11 -13.50 10.78
C PRO A 107 13.05 -14.37 11.48
N ASN A 108 11.76 -14.00 11.35
CA ASN A 108 10.62 -14.76 11.87
C ASN A 108 9.59 -15.14 10.77
N GLY A 109 9.92 -14.97 9.49
CA GLY A 109 9.13 -15.51 8.39
C GLY A 109 9.30 -17.03 8.39
N LEU A 110 8.21 -17.79 8.44
CA LEU A 110 8.31 -19.22 8.19
C LEU A 110 8.77 -19.41 6.74
N ALA A 111 10.03 -19.83 6.58
CA ALA A 111 10.60 -20.27 5.32
C ALA A 111 9.87 -21.52 4.84
N TRP A 112 8.71 -21.35 4.20
CA TRP A 112 8.09 -22.39 3.43
C TRP A 112 8.78 -22.42 2.07
N SER A 113 9.70 -23.37 1.95
CA SER A 113 10.28 -23.80 0.68
C SER A 113 9.18 -24.26 -0.27
N GLN A 114 8.89 -23.47 -1.31
CA GLN A 114 8.56 -23.96 -2.65
C GLN A 114 9.10 -22.94 -3.64
N GLU A 115 9.90 -23.44 -4.60
CA GLU A 115 10.56 -22.74 -5.71
C GLU A 115 10.51 -21.20 -5.65
N HIS A 116 11.62 -20.60 -5.20
CA HIS A 116 11.84 -19.16 -5.18
C HIS A 116 11.72 -18.57 -6.60
N ASN A 117 10.49 -18.27 -7.02
CA ASN A 117 10.31 -17.20 -7.99
C ASN A 117 10.72 -15.94 -7.25
N LYS A 118 11.91 -15.44 -7.61
CA LYS A 118 12.44 -14.15 -7.16
C LYS A 118 11.31 -13.13 -7.35
N SER A 119 10.68 -12.68 -6.27
CA SER A 119 9.66 -11.65 -6.40
C SER A 119 10.36 -10.42 -7.00
N PHE A 120 9.89 -9.98 -8.17
CA PHE A 120 10.39 -8.76 -8.82
C PHE A 120 9.92 -7.49 -8.08
N VAL A 121 9.12 -7.63 -7.03
CA VAL A 121 8.47 -6.53 -6.29
C VAL A 121 9.27 -6.14 -5.05
N ASN A 122 9.93 -7.09 -4.39
CA ASN A 122 10.76 -6.82 -3.22
C ASN A 122 11.92 -5.86 -3.54
N ASN A 123 12.15 -4.86 -2.69
CA ASN A 123 13.21 -3.84 -2.85
C ASN A 123 13.23 -3.15 -4.24
N SER A 124 12.06 -2.94 -4.85
CA SER A 124 11.96 -2.42 -6.22
C SER A 124 11.47 -0.97 -6.31
N PHE A 125 10.85 -0.45 -5.25
CA PHE A 125 10.18 0.85 -5.27
C PHE A 125 10.86 1.88 -4.37
N ASP A 126 10.88 3.13 -4.84
CA ASP A 126 11.39 4.28 -4.11
C ASP A 126 10.28 4.93 -3.27
N VAL A 127 9.04 4.79 -3.72
CA VAL A 127 7.85 5.36 -3.10
C VAL A 127 6.75 4.32 -3.02
N VAL A 128 6.08 4.26 -1.87
CA VAL A 128 4.78 3.61 -1.73
C VAL A 128 3.76 4.66 -1.26
N ILE A 129 2.69 4.83 -2.02
CA ILE A 129 1.55 5.67 -1.68
C ILE A 129 0.31 4.76 -1.59
N ALA A 130 -0.32 4.69 -0.42
CA ALA A 130 -1.33 3.66 -0.19
C ALA A 130 -2.49 4.09 0.70
N ASN A 131 -3.67 3.57 0.37
CA ASN A 131 -4.83 3.48 1.24
C ASN A 131 -5.24 2.01 1.37
N PRO A 132 -4.54 1.21 2.21
CA PRO A 132 -4.73 -0.23 2.27
C PRO A 132 -6.15 -0.60 2.71
N PRO A 133 -6.65 -1.79 2.31
CA PRO A 133 -7.99 -2.23 2.68
C PRO A 133 -8.14 -2.47 4.19
N TYR A 134 -9.21 -1.93 4.77
CA TYR A 134 -9.50 -2.02 6.22
C TYR A 134 -10.43 -3.18 6.60
N VAL A 135 -10.60 -4.14 5.70
CA VAL A 135 -11.48 -5.28 5.92
C VAL A 135 -10.91 -6.14 7.06
N ARG A 136 -11.76 -6.51 8.01
CA ARG A 136 -11.39 -7.49 9.04
C ARG A 136 -11.16 -8.85 8.37
N THR A 137 -10.05 -9.51 8.67
CA THR A 137 -9.73 -10.83 8.10
C THR A 137 -10.79 -11.90 8.37
N GLN A 138 -11.63 -11.71 9.39
CA GLN A 138 -12.79 -12.56 9.68
C GLN A 138 -13.80 -12.63 8.52
N ILE A 139 -13.84 -11.61 7.67
CA ILE A 139 -14.71 -11.56 6.47
C ILE A 139 -14.06 -12.33 5.30
N LEU A 140 -12.74 -12.52 5.31
CA LEU A 140 -11.99 -13.30 4.30
C LEU A 140 -12.16 -14.82 4.48
N GLY A 141 -12.79 -15.25 5.57
CA GLY A 141 -12.90 -16.66 5.94
C GLY A 141 -11.69 -17.15 6.74
N THR A 142 -11.92 -18.15 7.59
CA THR A 142 -10.95 -18.65 8.57
C THR A 142 -9.64 -19.13 7.94
N GLU A 143 -9.72 -19.79 6.78
CA GLU A 143 -8.56 -20.36 6.11
C GLU A 143 -7.62 -19.28 5.54
N GLN A 144 -8.15 -18.29 4.82
CA GLN A 144 -7.36 -17.16 4.31
C GLN A 144 -6.76 -16.33 5.44
N ALA A 145 -7.53 -16.07 6.51
CA ALA A 145 -7.01 -15.37 7.68
C ALA A 145 -5.83 -16.10 8.33
N GLN A 146 -5.90 -17.44 8.42
CA GLN A 146 -4.80 -18.26 8.95
C GLN A 146 -3.61 -18.35 7.99
N ALA A 147 -3.83 -18.37 6.68
CA ALA A 147 -2.76 -18.34 5.68
C ALA A 147 -1.99 -17.02 5.78
N LEU A 148 -2.68 -15.88 5.78
CA LEU A 148 -2.08 -14.55 5.94
C LEU A 148 -1.34 -14.41 7.28
N ALA A 149 -1.95 -14.85 8.38
CA ALA A 149 -1.32 -14.80 9.69
C ALA A 149 -0.02 -15.63 9.73
N ARG A 150 0.01 -16.80 9.08
CA ARG A 150 1.23 -17.62 8.97
C ARG A 150 2.29 -16.97 8.07
N LYS A 151 1.90 -16.50 6.88
CA LYS A 151 2.80 -15.86 5.91
C LYS A 151 3.51 -14.66 6.52
N PHE A 152 2.75 -13.78 7.18
CA PHE A 152 3.26 -12.54 7.75
C PHE A 152 3.65 -12.65 9.23
N ASN A 153 3.65 -13.86 9.82
CA ASN A 153 3.93 -14.14 11.23
C ASN A 153 3.14 -13.24 12.21
N LEU A 154 1.85 -13.07 11.94
CA LEU A 154 0.96 -12.23 12.74
C LEU A 154 0.28 -13.06 13.84
N LYS A 155 0.20 -12.49 15.04
CA LYS A 155 -0.43 -13.13 16.21
C LYS A 155 -1.73 -12.43 16.58
N GLY A 156 -2.73 -13.21 17.00
CA GLY A 156 -4.01 -12.67 17.49
C GLY A 156 -5.00 -12.34 16.37
N ARG A 157 -5.90 -11.39 16.65
CA ARG A 157 -6.85 -10.91 15.63
C ARG A 157 -6.11 -10.00 14.66
N VAL A 158 -6.06 -10.40 13.40
CA VAL A 158 -5.36 -9.67 12.34
C VAL A 158 -6.36 -8.83 11.54
N ASP A 159 -6.05 -7.56 11.33
CA ASP A 159 -6.74 -6.74 10.33
C ASP A 159 -5.91 -6.69 9.05
N LEU A 160 -6.54 -6.65 7.88
CA LEU A 160 -5.86 -6.81 6.58
C LEU A 160 -4.81 -5.73 6.30
N TYR A 161 -4.92 -4.54 6.90
CA TYR A 161 -3.89 -3.51 6.75
C TYR A 161 -2.53 -3.90 7.37
N HIS A 162 -2.47 -4.84 8.32
CA HIS A 162 -1.20 -5.29 8.92
C HIS A 162 -0.30 -6.04 7.91
N PRO A 163 -0.78 -7.10 7.23
CA PRO A 163 0.03 -7.76 6.20
C PRO A 163 0.34 -6.81 5.04
N PHE A 164 -0.56 -5.88 4.69
CA PHE A 164 -0.24 -4.82 3.72
C PHE A 164 0.92 -3.92 4.18
N LEU A 165 0.93 -3.49 5.44
CA LEU A 165 2.02 -2.67 5.97
C LEU A 165 3.37 -3.39 5.89
N ILE A 166 3.39 -4.68 6.21
CA ILE A 166 4.60 -5.52 6.05
C ILE A 166 4.98 -5.64 4.56
N ALA A 167 4.02 -5.97 3.70
CA ALA A 167 4.25 -6.17 2.27
C ALA A 167 4.78 -4.89 1.59
N MET A 168 4.25 -3.72 1.95
CA MET A 168 4.74 -2.41 1.50
C MET A 168 6.17 -2.14 1.98
N THR A 169 6.51 -2.58 3.19
CA THR A 169 7.87 -2.45 3.72
C THR A 169 8.85 -3.29 2.91
N GLU A 170 8.46 -4.51 2.55
CA GLU A 170 9.30 -5.42 1.76
C GLU A 170 9.46 -5.00 0.29
N SER A 171 8.51 -4.24 -0.26
CA SER A 171 8.60 -3.73 -1.64
C SER A 171 9.47 -2.48 -1.76
N LEU A 172 9.62 -1.72 -0.67
CA LEU A 172 10.45 -0.52 -0.61
C LEU A 172 11.94 -0.88 -0.65
N LYS A 173 12.71 -0.04 -1.33
CA LYS A 173 14.16 0.00 -1.18
C LYS A 173 14.53 0.62 0.15
N GLU A 174 15.75 0.33 0.61
CA GLU A 174 16.38 1.09 1.69
C GLU A 174 16.39 2.60 1.36
N GLY A 175 15.91 3.42 2.29
CA GLY A 175 15.74 4.87 2.10
C GLY A 175 14.51 5.30 1.28
N GLY A 176 13.65 4.36 0.87
CA GLY A 176 12.37 4.67 0.22
C GLY A 176 11.34 5.30 1.17
N VAL A 177 10.34 5.99 0.61
CA VAL A 177 9.33 6.73 1.37
C VAL A 177 7.98 6.01 1.32
N LEU A 178 7.41 5.73 2.50
CA LEU A 178 6.06 5.21 2.67
C LEU A 178 5.11 6.34 3.09
N GLY A 179 4.11 6.65 2.25
CA GLY A 179 2.94 7.43 2.63
C GLY A 179 1.70 6.56 2.70
N VAL A 180 1.14 6.40 3.89
CA VAL A 180 0.01 5.49 4.13
C VAL A 180 -1.13 6.22 4.85
N ILE A 181 -2.32 6.12 4.28
CA ILE A 181 -3.57 6.47 4.97
C ILE A 181 -3.95 5.27 5.83
N THR A 182 -4.26 5.48 7.10
CA THR A 182 -4.66 4.39 7.99
C THR A 182 -5.56 4.89 9.12
N SER A 183 -6.24 3.97 9.81
CA SER A 183 -7.08 4.32 10.97
C SER A 183 -6.23 4.79 12.15
N ASN A 184 -6.59 5.91 12.77
CA ASN A 184 -5.97 6.41 14.01
C ASN A 184 -6.03 5.43 15.21
N ARG A 185 -6.85 4.36 15.15
CA ARG A 185 -7.01 3.37 16.23
C ARG A 185 -5.72 2.65 16.61
N TYR A 186 -4.76 2.49 15.70
CA TYR A 186 -3.50 1.82 16.05
C TYR A 186 -2.64 2.66 17.02
N LEU A 187 -2.90 3.96 17.15
CA LEU A 187 -2.14 4.84 18.05
C LEU A 187 -2.42 4.58 19.52
N SER A 188 -3.68 4.31 19.88
CA SER A 188 -4.13 4.24 21.26
C SER A 188 -4.51 2.84 21.74
N THR A 189 -4.79 1.91 20.84
CA THR A 189 -5.24 0.56 21.21
C THR A 189 -4.09 -0.38 21.59
N GLN A 190 -4.38 -1.35 22.47
CA GLN A 190 -3.46 -2.45 22.76
C GLN A 190 -3.20 -3.32 21.52
N GLY A 191 -4.20 -3.50 20.66
CA GLY A 191 -4.06 -4.21 19.39
C GLY A 191 -3.08 -3.53 18.43
N GLY A 192 -2.95 -2.20 18.48
CA GLY A 192 -1.99 -1.45 17.67
C GLY A 192 -0.54 -1.51 18.17
N LYS A 193 -0.26 -2.15 19.31
CA LYS A 193 1.10 -2.19 19.88
C LYS A 193 2.12 -2.81 18.93
N SER A 194 1.77 -3.94 18.31
CA SER A 194 2.63 -4.63 17.35
C SER A 194 2.95 -3.78 16.12
N ILE A 195 2.00 -2.94 15.67
CA ILE A 195 2.23 -2.00 14.57
C ILE A 195 3.17 -0.89 15.00
N ARG A 196 2.98 -0.32 16.19
CA ARG A 196 3.86 0.74 16.68
C ARG A 196 5.29 0.23 16.83
N GLU A 197 5.48 -0.98 17.34
CA GLU A 197 6.78 -1.66 17.42
C GLU A 197 7.35 -1.88 16.01
N PHE A 198 6.57 -2.46 15.10
CA PHE A 198 6.98 -2.67 13.70
C PHE A 198 7.41 -1.37 13.01
N LEU A 199 6.62 -0.30 13.13
CA LEU A 199 6.95 1.00 12.57
C LEU A 199 8.25 1.56 13.16
N SER A 200 8.42 1.49 14.48
CA SER A 200 9.64 1.98 15.13
C SER A 200 10.91 1.18 14.79
N GLU A 201 10.76 -0.10 14.44
CA GLU A 201 11.89 -0.97 14.07
C GLU A 201 12.30 -0.83 12.61
N ASN A 202 11.38 -0.42 11.73
CA ASN A 202 11.60 -0.44 10.27
C ASN A 202 11.62 0.96 9.64
N TYR A 203 11.17 2.00 10.34
CA TYR A 203 11.01 3.34 9.77
C TYR A 203 11.52 4.44 10.70
N GLU A 204 12.14 5.45 10.10
CA GLU A 204 12.19 6.80 10.67
C GLU A 204 10.83 7.48 10.42
N ILE A 205 10.14 7.90 11.49
CA ILE A 205 8.85 8.58 11.35
C ILE A 205 9.07 10.05 11.01
N LEU A 206 8.84 10.41 9.75
CA LEU A 206 8.99 11.78 9.24
C LEU A 206 7.82 12.68 9.63
N GLU A 207 6.58 12.21 9.42
CA GLU A 207 5.35 12.94 9.77
C GLU A 207 4.26 11.98 10.28
N LEU A 208 3.44 12.46 11.21
CA LEU A 208 2.20 11.83 11.64
C LEU A 208 1.10 12.88 11.69
N ILE A 209 0.07 12.71 10.85
CA ILE A 209 -1.01 13.68 10.67
C ILE A 209 -2.32 12.99 11.06
N ASP A 210 -2.92 13.46 12.16
CA ASP A 210 -4.26 13.06 12.57
C ASP A 210 -5.28 14.04 11.98
N LEU A 211 -6.11 13.54 11.05
CA LEU A 211 -7.18 14.34 10.42
C LEU A 211 -8.40 14.50 11.35
N GLY A 212 -8.36 13.90 12.55
CA GLY A 212 -9.42 13.92 13.54
C GLY A 212 -10.57 12.97 13.22
N ASP A 213 -11.43 12.77 14.22
CA ASP A 213 -12.74 12.15 14.05
C ASP A 213 -13.77 13.28 13.88
N THR A 214 -14.60 13.23 12.83
CA THR A 214 -15.95 13.87 12.91
C THR A 214 -16.87 13.03 13.76
#